data_AF-A0A951W9N6-F1
#
_entry.id   AF-A0A951W9N6-F1
#
_cell.length_a   1.000
_cell.length_b   1.000
_cell.length_c   1.000
_cell.angle_alpha   90.00
_cell.angle_beta   90.00
_cell.angle_gamma   90.00
#
_symmetry.space_group_name_H-M   'P 1'
#
loop_
_entity.id
_entity.type
_entity.pdbx_description
1 polymer ?
#
loop_
_entity_poly.entity_id
_entity_poly.type
_entity_poly.pdbx_seq_one_letter_code
_entity_poly.pdbx_strand_id
1 'polypeptide(L)' 'MNFGYIILGQIGPWQIVLIVAVLLLLFGGKKIPELMKGLGSGIKEFKEASKETPDEKPDKKEDEK' A
#
# COMPACT_ATOMS: atom_id res chain seq x y z
N MET A 1 -6.71 25.89 21.43
CA MET A 1 -6.18 24.66 20.79
C MET A 1 -7.35 23.97 20.10
N ASN A 2 -7.43 24.07 18.77
CA ASN A 2 -8.62 23.65 18.01
C ASN A 2 -8.58 22.15 17.69
N PHE A 3 -9.03 21.34 18.65
CA PHE A 3 -9.12 19.87 18.52
C PHE A 3 -10.01 19.44 17.32
N GLY A 4 -11.00 20.25 16.94
CA GLY A 4 -11.89 19.98 15.79
C GLY A 4 -11.24 20.09 14.41
N TYR A 5 -10.16 20.88 14.25
CA TYR A 5 -9.44 20.98 12.96
C TYR A 5 -8.63 19.73 12.61
N ILE A 6 -8.28 18.92 13.63
CA ILE A 6 -7.50 17.69 13.47
C ILE A 6 -8.30 16.61 12.73
N ILE A 7 -9.63 16.61 12.85
CA ILE A 7 -10.51 15.55 12.34
C ILE A 7 -11.10 15.88 10.95
N LEU A 8 -11.31 17.15 10.60
CA LEU A 8 -12.28 17.52 9.53
C LEU A 8 -11.74 18.21 8.27
N GLY A 9 -10.43 18.45 8.11
CA GLY A 9 -10.00 19.16 6.89
C GLY A 9 -8.52 19.18 6.50
N GLN A 10 -7.60 18.81 7.39
CA GLN A 10 -6.20 18.62 7.03
C GLN A 10 -5.64 17.41 7.76
N ILE A 11 -5.78 16.23 7.14
CA ILE A 11 -5.00 15.05 7.56
C ILE A 11 -3.55 15.35 7.17
N GLY A 12 -2.82 15.94 8.11
CA GLY A 12 -1.39 16.15 7.99
C GLY A 12 -0.62 14.86 8.23
N PRO A 13 0.68 14.83 7.85
CA PRO A 13 1.54 13.67 8.06
C PRO A 13 1.60 13.24 9.54
N TRP A 14 1.47 14.19 10.47
CA TRP A 14 1.45 13.91 11.91
C TRP A 14 0.26 13.06 12.36
N GLN A 15 -0.95 13.30 11.82
CA GLN A 15 -2.11 12.47 12.16
C GLN A 15 -2.00 11.06 11.60
N ILE A 16 -1.47 10.92 10.38
CA ILE A 16 -1.24 9.60 9.76
C ILE A 16 -0.28 8.78 10.61
N VAL A 17 0.81 9.39 11.08
CA VAL A 17 1.78 8.72 11.97
C VAL A 17 1.11 8.26 13.27
N LEU A 18 0.25 9.10 13.88
CA LEU A 18 -0.50 8.72 15.09
C LEU A 18 -1.44 7.53 14.85
N ILE A 19 -2.19 7.53 13.74
CA ILE A 19 -3.10 6.43 13.38
C ILE A 19 -2.31 5.14 13.16
N VAL A 20 -1.21 5.22 12.41
CA VAL A 20 -0.33 4.06 12.17
C VAL A 20 0.29 3.57 13.48
N ALA A 21 0.68 4.46 14.38
CA ALA A 21 1.22 4.08 15.69
C ALA A 21 0.18 3.33 16.56
N VAL A 22 -1.08 3.78 16.58
CA VAL A 22 -2.16 3.07 17.28
C VAL A 22 -2.42 1.69 16.65
N LEU A 23 -2.48 1.61 15.32
CA LEU A 23 -2.63 0.33 14.61
C LEU A 23 -1.45 -0.61 14.89
N LEU A 24 -0.23 -0.10 14.95
CA LEU A 24 0.97 -0.86 15.30
C LEU A 24 0.94 -1.36 16.75
N LEU A 25 0.38 -0.60 17.69
CA LEU A 25 0.19 -1.06 19.07
C LEU A 25 -0.84 -2.19 19.17
N LEU A 26 -1.94 -2.08 18.42
CA LEU A 26 -3.04 -3.06 18.45
C LEU A 26 -2.69 -4.36 17.72
N PHE A 27 -2.09 -4.26 16.54
CA PHE A 27 -1.78 -5.41 15.68
C PHE A 27 -0.32 -5.89 15.81
N GLY A 28 0.56 -5.08 16.39
CA GLY A 28 1.99 -5.33 16.46
C GLY A 28 2.73 -4.96 15.16
N GLY A 29 3.97 -4.48 15.28
CA GLY A 29 4.78 -4.07 14.13
C GLY A 29 5.16 -5.17 13.14
N LYS A 30 4.96 -6.44 13.50
CA LYS A 30 5.24 -7.60 12.64
C LYS A 30 4.09 -7.97 11.70
N LYS A 31 2.82 -7.64 12.03
CA LYS A 31 1.67 -8.04 11.21
C LYS A 31 1.55 -7.22 9.92
N ILE A 32 1.86 -5.93 9.96
CA ILE A 32 1.84 -5.07 8.76
C ILE A 32 2.77 -5.60 7.65
N PRO A 33 4.07 -5.88 7.90
CA PRO A 33 4.97 -6.40 6.86
C PRO A 33 4.63 -7.84 6.44
N GLU A 34 4.06 -8.66 7.32
CA GLU A 34 3.61 -10.01 7.00
C GLU A 34 2.41 -9.99 6.03
N LEU A 35 1.44 -9.11 6.28
CA LEU A 35 0.30 -8.88 5.38
C LEU A 35 0.74 -8.27 4.05
N MET A 36 1.67 -7.32 4.06
CA MET A 36 2.23 -6.73 2.83
C MET A 36 2.97 -7.77 1.98
N LYS A 37 3.75 -8.66 2.61
CA LYS A 37 4.42 -9.77 1.89
C LYS A 37 3.41 -10.72 1.27
N GLY A 38 2.39 -11.14 2.02
CA GLY A 38 1.35 -12.03 1.50
C GLY A 38 0.55 -11.40 0.35
N LEU A 39 0.12 -10.15 0.51
CA LEU A 39 -0.60 -9.40 -0.53
C LEU A 39 0.29 -9.15 -1.76
N GLY A 40 1.57 -8.81 -1.55
CA GLY A 40 2.52 -8.56 -2.63
C GLY A 40 2.78 -9.79 -3.49
N SER A 41 2.94 -10.96 -2.88
CA SER A 41 3.06 -12.23 -3.61
C SER A 41 1.78 -12.55 -4.39
N GLY A 42 0.60 -12.39 -3.77
CA GLY A 42 -0.67 -12.64 -4.45
C GLY A 42 -0.93 -11.71 -5.64
N ILE A 43 -0.59 -10.41 -5.52
CA ILE A 43 -0.69 -9.46 -6.63
C ILE A 43 0.29 -9.82 -7.75
N LYS A 44 1.50 -10.27 -7.41
CA LYS A 44 2.51 -10.70 -8.39
C LYS A 44 2.03 -11.91 -9.19
N GLU A 45 1.58 -12.96 -8.50
CA GLU A 45 1.05 -14.18 -9.11
C GLU A 45 -0.19 -13.88 -9.96
N PHE A 46 -1.10 -13.03 -9.46
CA PHE A 46 -2.28 -12.59 -10.22
C PHE A 46 -1.90 -11.85 -11.51
N LYS A 47 -0.88 -10.98 -11.44
CA LYS A 47 -0.39 -10.25 -12.61
C LYS A 47 0.31 -11.16 -13.61
N GLU A 48 1.07 -12.17 -13.16
CA GLU A 48 1.71 -13.16 -14.03
C GLU A 48 0.65 -14.02 -14.73
N ALA A 49 -0.31 -14.57 -13.99
CA ALA A 49 -1.41 -15.35 -14.56
C ALA A 49 -2.29 -14.54 -15.54
N SER A 50 -2.51 -13.26 -15.26
CA SER A 50 -3.28 -12.36 -16.15
C SER A 50 -2.51 -11.95 -17.41
N LYS A 51 -1.18 -12.12 -17.44
CA LYS A 51 -0.35 -11.89 -18.64
C LYS A 51 -0.24 -13.11 -19.55
N GLU A 52 -0.53 -14.31 -19.03
CA GLU A 52 -0.51 -15.55 -19.81
C GLU A 52 -1.80 -15.78 -20.61
N THR A 53 -2.85 -14.98 -20.37
CA THR A 53 -4.00 -14.92 -21.29
C THR A 53 -3.57 -14.33 -22.65
N PRO A 54 -3.87 -14.97 -23.80
CA PRO A 54 -3.24 -14.66 -25.10
C PRO A 54 -3.55 -13.29 -25.73
N ASP A 55 -4.29 -12.43 -25.05
CA ASP A 55 -4.73 -11.12 -25.55
C ASP A 55 -4.16 -10.01 -24.65
N GLU A 56 -2.96 -9.52 -24.98
CA GLU A 56 -2.61 -8.09 -25.03
C GLU A 56 -1.08 -7.85 -24.93
N LYS A 57 -0.53 -7.55 -26.12
CA LYS A 57 0.56 -6.62 -26.47
C LYS A 57 1.66 -6.34 -25.41
N PRO A 58 2.94 -6.48 -25.81
CA PRO A 58 4.07 -6.04 -24.98
C PRO A 58 4.09 -4.51 -24.98
N ASP A 59 3.58 -3.89 -23.91
CA ASP A 59 3.76 -2.47 -23.73
C ASP A 59 5.23 -2.22 -23.35
N LYS A 60 5.94 -1.66 -24.33
CA LYS A 60 7.31 -1.17 -24.21
C LYS A 60 7.35 -0.06 -23.17
N LYS A 61 8.31 -0.15 -22.26
CA LYS A 61 9.13 0.99 -21.82
C LYS A 61 10.55 0.44 -21.84
N GLU A 62 11.32 0.67 -22.91
CA GLU A 62 12.05 1.92 -23.17
C GLU A 62 12.62 2.50 -21.87
N ASP A 63 13.70 1.88 -21.40
CA ASP A 63 14.84 2.62 -20.86
C ASP A 63 15.98 2.43 -21.86
N GLU A 64 15.98 3.31 -22.88
CA GLU A 64 17.09 3.53 -23.79
C GLU A 64 18.08 4.50 -23.12
N LYS A 65 19.31 3.99 -22.90
CA LYS A 65 20.59 4.71 -22.76
C LYS A 65 20.92 5.46 -21.46
#